data_AF-A0A949B243-F1
#
_entry.id   AF-A0A949B243-F1
#
_cell.length_a   1.000
_cell.length_b   1.000
_cell.length_c   1.000
_cell.angle_alpha   90.00
_cell.angle_beta   90.00
_cell.angle_gamma   90.00
#
_symmetry.space_group_name_H-M   'P 1'
#
loop_
_entity.id
_entity.type
_entity.pdbx_description
1 polymer ?
#
loop_
_entity_poly.entity_id
_entity_poly.type
_entity_poly.pdbx_seq_one_letter_code
_entity_poly.pdbx_strand_id
1 'polypeptide(L)'
;MILATPKPASPADHVPLWQPSATRDKIVVVSDLHLGIDDAFAEDVANRTHLVDFLRRLQQTSDVRELVINGDFLDDWYLPLTYAAYNDPRQFYAKVIANNQVVIDELNRLVASGIKFTYVPGNHDMLLESGVLAEAVPGTVEARDAAGLGLHRTGDRGEVVIEHGHRYDVFSAPDSVTNAALAHQEATMLPPGYFYARIAASWILQGRPPIKKDYPEIASAPEKSDIDQYGAYVYYRVLSAEMNRITPFERFEDHVFDLDFAGLHGSYSLQDFYPVAQPDGRISAPTLFVDIQRTWNQRQEINKVQVSTSFIEAAAGALDIGYFAKQAIAQYLHNPAERVEVVVFGHTHIPDYRRLPDGSVYLNEGTWIDHNVSYPAADRTFALITTGEHSSAAVYEYRADGSISDITASITKDPPA
;
A
#
# COMPACT_ATOMS: atom_id res chain seq x y z
N MET A 1 -10.88 37.83 -25.59
CA MET A 1 -9.43 37.96 -25.37
C MET A 1 -8.95 36.57 -24.99
N ILE A 2 -8.26 35.90 -25.92
CA ILE A 2 -7.80 34.51 -25.73
C ILE A 2 -6.70 34.56 -24.67
N LEU A 3 -6.98 34.04 -23.47
CA LEU A 3 -5.98 33.87 -22.43
C LEU A 3 -4.99 32.82 -22.94
N ALA A 4 -3.76 33.27 -23.18
CA ALA A 4 -2.67 32.40 -23.57
C ALA A 4 -2.46 31.34 -22.50
N THR A 5 -2.46 30.08 -22.91
CA THR A 5 -1.97 28.95 -22.12
C THR A 5 -0.56 29.29 -21.60
N PRO A 6 -0.24 29.02 -20.31
CA PRO A 6 1.10 29.20 -19.80
C PRO A 6 2.08 28.40 -20.67
N LYS A 7 3.14 29.07 -21.12
CA LYS A 7 4.27 28.42 -21.79
C LYS A 7 4.86 27.39 -20.80
N PRO A 8 5.13 26.13 -21.20
CA PRO A 8 5.83 25.20 -20.32
C PRO A 8 7.16 25.82 -19.87
N ALA A 9 7.45 25.70 -18.58
CA ALA A 9 8.73 26.14 -18.04
C ALA A 9 9.88 25.50 -18.82
N SER A 10 10.93 26.30 -19.07
CA SER A 10 12.16 25.89 -19.75
C SER A 10 12.75 24.63 -19.09
N PRO A 11 13.34 23.68 -19.85
CA PRO A 11 14.10 22.55 -19.30
C PRO A 11 15.34 22.93 -18.48
N ALA A 12 15.73 24.21 -18.48
CA ALA A 12 16.82 24.73 -17.68
C ALA A 12 16.27 25.28 -16.36
N ASP A 13 16.43 24.51 -15.27
CA ASP A 13 16.69 25.00 -13.88
C ASP A 13 16.72 23.88 -12.80
N HIS A 14 16.57 22.59 -13.13
CA HIS A 14 16.60 21.52 -12.11
C HIS A 14 17.97 20.82 -12.03
N VAL A 15 18.67 20.99 -10.91
CA VAL A 15 19.94 20.30 -10.56
C VAL A 15 19.64 18.83 -10.23
N PRO A 16 20.51 17.84 -10.55
CA PRO A 16 20.29 16.45 -10.16
C PRO A 16 20.12 16.27 -8.64
N LEU A 17 19.51 15.15 -8.23
CA LEU A 17 19.26 14.84 -6.81
C LEU A 17 20.57 14.75 -6.02
N TRP A 18 21.60 14.18 -6.64
CA TRP A 18 22.98 14.11 -6.16
C TRP A 18 23.95 14.28 -7.34
N GLN A 19 25.25 14.36 -7.06
CA GLN A 19 26.26 14.34 -8.11
C GLN A 19 26.33 12.94 -8.74
N PRO A 20 25.93 12.73 -10.01
CA PRO A 20 25.85 11.40 -10.57
C PRO A 20 27.23 10.76 -10.74
N SER A 21 27.30 9.45 -10.52
CA SER A 21 28.47 8.64 -10.84
C SER A 21 28.56 8.37 -12.36
N ALA A 22 29.68 7.80 -12.81
CA ALA A 22 29.85 7.40 -14.22
C ALA A 22 29.05 6.13 -14.59
N THR A 23 28.67 5.32 -13.59
CA THR A 23 27.97 4.05 -13.77
C THR A 23 26.48 4.24 -13.51
N ARG A 24 25.64 3.71 -14.40
CA ARG A 24 24.17 3.80 -14.29
C ARG A 24 23.60 2.59 -13.53
N ASP A 25 23.87 2.55 -12.23
CA ASP A 25 23.63 1.40 -11.34
C ASP A 25 22.58 1.63 -10.25
N LYS A 26 21.90 2.79 -10.25
CA LYS A 26 20.98 3.18 -9.16
C LYS A 26 19.53 2.89 -9.48
N ILE A 27 18.83 2.33 -8.50
CA ILE A 27 17.38 2.11 -8.51
C ILE A 27 16.81 2.96 -7.37
N VAL A 28 15.81 3.76 -7.70
CA VAL A 28 15.04 4.57 -6.74
C VAL A 28 13.68 3.91 -6.53
N VAL A 29 13.27 3.73 -5.28
CA VAL A 29 11.96 3.16 -4.92
C VAL A 29 11.19 4.15 -4.07
N VAL A 30 9.96 4.44 -4.46
CA VAL A 30 8.97 5.20 -3.68
C VAL A 30 7.69 4.38 -3.59
N SER A 31 6.85 4.62 -2.59
CA SER A 31 5.54 3.98 -2.43
C SER A 31 4.57 4.93 -1.74
N ASP A 32 3.33 4.48 -1.56
CA ASP A 32 2.35 5.12 -0.70
C ASP A 32 2.23 6.62 -1.06
N LEU A 33 2.04 6.85 -2.36
CA LEU A 33 1.86 8.18 -2.95
C LEU A 33 0.42 8.66 -2.79
N HIS A 34 -0.56 7.73 -2.81
CA HIS A 34 -1.99 8.00 -2.62
C HIS A 34 -2.55 9.15 -3.47
N LEU A 35 -2.20 9.15 -4.76
CA LEU A 35 -2.76 10.13 -5.71
C LEU A 35 -4.27 9.89 -5.85
N GLY A 36 -5.07 10.83 -5.35
CA GLY A 36 -6.53 10.66 -5.27
C GLY A 36 -7.31 11.19 -6.49
N ILE A 37 -8.57 10.79 -6.60
CA ILE A 37 -9.50 11.27 -7.63
C ILE A 37 -9.96 12.72 -7.42
N ASP A 38 -9.88 13.23 -6.18
CA ASP A 38 -10.34 14.57 -5.78
C ASP A 38 -9.42 15.13 -4.68
N ASP A 39 -8.86 16.31 -4.94
CA ASP A 39 -7.94 17.00 -4.02
C ASP A 39 -8.62 17.50 -2.74
N ALA A 40 -9.96 17.48 -2.65
CA ALA A 40 -10.67 17.81 -1.42
C ALA A 40 -10.39 16.82 -0.27
N PHE A 41 -9.93 15.61 -0.60
CA PHE A 41 -9.64 14.57 0.39
C PHE A 41 -8.44 13.68 0.07
N ALA A 42 -7.81 13.79 -1.10
CA ALA A 42 -6.59 13.03 -1.41
C ALA A 42 -5.49 13.25 -0.35
N GLU A 43 -4.69 12.23 -0.07
CA GLU A 43 -3.67 12.26 0.98
C GLU A 43 -2.34 12.89 0.54
N ASP A 44 -2.21 13.31 -0.72
CA ASP A 44 -0.95 13.69 -1.35
C ASP A 44 -0.86 15.17 -1.79
N VAL A 45 -1.87 15.99 -1.51
CA VAL A 45 -2.05 17.30 -2.16
C VAL A 45 -0.89 18.26 -1.90
N ALA A 46 -0.40 18.36 -0.65
CA ALA A 46 0.71 19.24 -0.31
C ALA A 46 2.04 18.71 -0.86
N ASN A 47 2.28 17.41 -0.72
CA ASN A 47 3.51 16.74 -1.15
C ASN A 47 3.59 16.51 -2.66
N ARG A 48 2.49 16.62 -3.41
CA ARG A 48 2.46 16.48 -4.88
C ARG A 48 3.41 17.42 -5.59
N THR A 49 3.52 18.66 -5.13
CA THR A 49 4.45 19.64 -5.71
C THR A 49 5.92 19.25 -5.49
N HIS A 50 6.23 18.66 -4.33
CA HIS A 50 7.55 18.10 -4.05
C HIS A 50 7.83 16.84 -4.85
N LEU A 51 6.82 15.98 -5.08
CA LEU A 51 6.93 14.80 -5.93
C LEU A 51 7.27 15.19 -7.38
N VAL A 52 6.59 16.21 -7.92
CA VAL A 52 6.87 16.76 -9.26
C VAL A 52 8.31 17.26 -9.36
N ASP A 53 8.80 18.01 -8.37
CA ASP A 53 10.19 18.49 -8.36
C ASP A 53 11.20 17.34 -8.20
N PHE A 54 10.91 16.36 -7.34
CA PHE A 54 11.71 15.13 -7.20
C PHE A 54 11.85 14.40 -8.53
N LEU A 55 10.76 14.17 -9.25
CA LEU A 55 10.77 13.51 -10.57
C LEU A 55 11.57 14.31 -11.61
N ARG A 56 11.44 15.65 -11.62
CA ARG A 56 12.23 16.52 -12.52
C ARG A 56 13.73 16.42 -12.27
N ARG A 57 14.13 16.35 -11.00
CA ARG A 57 15.55 16.22 -10.63
C ARG A 57 16.06 14.80 -10.88
N LEU A 58 15.21 13.80 -10.67
CA LEU A 58 15.52 12.42 -11.00
C LEU A 58 15.80 12.25 -12.50
N GLN A 59 15.04 12.93 -13.38
CA GLN A 59 15.31 12.98 -14.82
C GLN A 59 16.73 13.45 -15.17
N GLN A 60 17.35 14.31 -14.35
CA GLN A 60 18.70 14.84 -14.54
C GLN A 60 19.79 14.01 -13.84
N THR A 61 19.42 12.98 -13.08
CA THR A 61 20.32 12.20 -12.24
C THR A 61 20.78 10.96 -13.02
N SER A 62 21.83 11.13 -13.84
CA SER A 62 22.19 10.21 -14.93
C SER A 62 22.66 8.81 -14.52
N ASP A 63 22.99 8.59 -13.25
CA ASP A 63 23.37 7.27 -12.72
C ASP A 63 22.15 6.44 -12.25
N VAL A 64 20.94 7.00 -12.30
CA VAL A 64 19.69 6.26 -12.04
C VAL A 64 19.24 5.54 -13.30
N ARG A 65 19.08 4.22 -13.22
CA ARG A 65 18.52 3.40 -14.30
C ARG A 65 17.03 3.15 -14.19
N GLU A 66 16.50 3.17 -12.97
CA GLU A 66 15.12 2.74 -12.71
C GLU A 66 14.49 3.53 -11.56
N LEU A 67 13.24 3.94 -11.78
CA LEU A 67 12.29 4.34 -10.74
C LEU A 67 11.26 3.22 -10.59
N VAL A 68 11.05 2.76 -9.36
CA VAL A 68 9.99 1.84 -8.98
C VAL A 68 8.98 2.58 -8.11
N ILE A 69 7.71 2.58 -8.49
CA ILE A 69 6.60 2.93 -7.58
C ILE A 69 6.05 1.63 -7.00
N ASN A 70 6.32 1.39 -5.73
CA ASN A 70 6.09 0.14 -5.00
C ASN A 70 4.74 0.16 -4.25
N GLY A 71 3.66 0.23 -5.02
CA GLY A 71 2.29 0.16 -4.51
C GLY A 71 1.74 1.47 -3.97
N ASP A 72 0.42 1.47 -3.80
CA ASP A 72 -0.40 2.58 -3.32
C ASP A 72 -0.09 3.88 -4.07
N PHE A 73 -0.13 3.78 -5.39
CA PHE A 73 0.13 4.89 -6.32
C PHE A 73 -1.12 5.72 -6.58
N LEU A 74 -2.18 5.08 -7.11
CA LEU A 74 -3.43 5.72 -7.53
C LEU A 74 -4.56 5.27 -6.60
N ASP A 75 -5.06 6.14 -5.72
CA ASP A 75 -5.88 5.72 -4.60
C ASP A 75 -7.36 5.48 -4.96
N ASP A 76 -7.86 4.28 -4.66
CA ASP A 76 -9.28 3.89 -4.76
C ASP A 76 -9.91 3.51 -3.41
N TRP A 77 -9.16 3.54 -2.31
CA TRP A 77 -9.64 3.16 -0.97
C TRP A 77 -9.91 4.38 -0.09
N TYR A 78 -9.14 5.46 -0.21
CA TYR A 78 -9.31 6.69 0.57
C TYR A 78 -10.43 7.56 0.00
N LEU A 79 -11.66 7.03 0.09
CA LEU A 79 -12.89 7.68 -0.36
C LEU A 79 -13.82 7.89 0.83
N PRO A 80 -14.36 9.11 1.06
CA PRO A 80 -15.38 9.28 2.09
C PRO A 80 -16.58 8.36 1.84
N LEU A 81 -17.28 8.01 2.91
CA LEU A 81 -18.54 7.26 2.84
C LEU A 81 -19.62 7.98 2.02
N THR A 82 -19.52 9.31 1.89
CA THR A 82 -20.42 10.13 1.06
C THR A 82 -20.01 10.18 -0.42
N TYR A 83 -18.86 9.60 -0.79
CA TYR A 83 -18.43 9.53 -2.18
C TYR A 83 -19.42 8.69 -2.99
N ALA A 84 -19.82 9.18 -4.16
CA ALA A 84 -20.81 8.52 -4.99
C ALA A 84 -20.32 7.14 -5.46
N ALA A 85 -21.21 6.15 -5.42
CA ALA A 85 -20.92 4.83 -5.96
C ALA A 85 -20.50 4.92 -7.44
N TYR A 86 -19.55 4.09 -7.82
CA TYR A 86 -19.13 3.87 -9.19
C TYR A 86 -19.04 2.36 -9.45
N ASN A 87 -19.08 1.93 -10.71
CA ASN A 87 -19.05 0.50 -11.08
C ASN A 87 -18.09 0.18 -12.24
N ASP A 88 -17.27 1.15 -12.63
CA ASP A 88 -16.25 1.01 -13.68
C ASP A 88 -14.90 1.45 -13.11
N PRO A 89 -14.12 0.53 -12.53
CA PRO A 89 -12.78 0.82 -11.99
C PRO A 89 -11.85 1.44 -13.04
N ARG A 90 -11.93 1.00 -14.30
CA ARG A 90 -11.13 1.58 -15.38
C ARG A 90 -11.45 3.07 -15.58
N GLN A 91 -12.73 3.43 -15.61
CA GLN A 91 -13.13 4.84 -15.67
C GLN A 91 -12.72 5.61 -14.39
N PHE A 92 -12.80 4.98 -13.22
CA PHE A 92 -12.36 5.58 -11.96
C PHE A 92 -10.87 5.95 -12.01
N TYR A 93 -9.99 5.00 -12.35
CA TYR A 93 -8.55 5.28 -12.45
C TYR A 93 -8.21 6.27 -13.56
N ALA A 94 -8.96 6.30 -14.67
CA ALA A 94 -8.78 7.35 -15.69
C ALA A 94 -9.04 8.76 -15.12
N LYS A 95 -10.01 8.91 -14.19
CA LYS A 95 -10.25 10.18 -13.49
C LYS A 95 -9.17 10.50 -12.46
N VAL A 96 -8.66 9.50 -11.73
CA VAL A 96 -7.51 9.67 -10.83
C VAL A 96 -6.29 10.18 -11.60
N ILE A 97 -5.96 9.54 -12.73
CA ILE A 97 -4.87 9.94 -13.63
C ILE A 97 -5.08 11.37 -14.12
N ALA A 98 -6.30 11.71 -14.55
CA ALA A 98 -6.63 13.06 -15.02
C ALA A 98 -6.50 14.13 -13.94
N ASN A 99 -6.91 13.85 -12.69
CA ASN A 99 -6.73 14.76 -11.56
C ASN A 99 -5.24 15.01 -11.26
N ASN A 100 -4.41 14.00 -11.50
CA ASN A 100 -2.98 14.00 -11.20
C ASN A 100 -2.07 14.17 -12.43
N GLN A 101 -2.60 14.75 -13.52
CA GLN A 101 -1.92 14.81 -14.82
C GLN A 101 -0.50 15.37 -14.76
N VAL A 102 -0.23 16.32 -13.85
CA VAL A 102 1.12 16.89 -13.68
C VAL A 102 2.17 15.84 -13.29
N VAL A 103 1.81 14.86 -12.44
CA VAL A 103 2.72 13.77 -12.06
C VAL A 103 2.90 12.80 -13.23
N ILE A 104 1.82 12.46 -13.92
CA ILE A 104 1.81 11.59 -15.11
C ILE A 104 2.70 12.19 -16.22
N ASP A 105 2.65 13.50 -16.42
CA ASP A 105 3.48 14.21 -17.38
C ASP A 105 4.98 14.13 -17.02
N GLU A 106 5.34 14.22 -15.72
CA GLU A 106 6.73 14.04 -15.28
C GLU A 106 7.20 12.59 -15.40
N LEU A 107 6.33 11.60 -15.15
CA LEU A 107 6.66 10.19 -15.37
C LEU A 107 6.94 9.91 -16.85
N ASN A 108 6.14 10.48 -17.76
CA ASN A 108 6.40 10.42 -19.21
C ASN A 108 7.76 11.05 -19.57
N ARG A 109 8.12 12.20 -18.98
CA ARG A 109 9.44 12.83 -19.17
C ARG A 109 10.58 11.99 -18.60
N LEU A 110 10.36 11.32 -17.47
CA LEU A 110 11.30 10.38 -16.85
C LEU A 110 11.57 9.16 -17.73
N VAL A 111 10.53 8.55 -18.31
CA VAL A 111 10.71 7.47 -19.29
C VAL A 111 11.46 7.98 -20.51
N ALA A 112 11.12 9.18 -21.01
CA ALA A 112 11.80 9.78 -22.15
C ALA A 112 13.27 10.14 -21.90
N SER A 113 13.68 10.40 -20.64
CA SER A 113 15.10 10.57 -20.26
C SER A 113 15.86 9.23 -20.20
N GLY A 114 15.16 8.13 -20.42
CA GLY A 114 15.72 6.78 -20.46
C GLY A 114 15.79 6.09 -19.10
N ILE A 115 15.13 6.62 -18.06
CA ILE A 115 14.94 5.91 -16.80
C ILE A 115 13.80 4.90 -16.99
N LYS A 116 14.05 3.63 -16.67
CA LYS A 116 12.99 2.60 -16.65
C LYS A 116 11.99 2.96 -15.55
N PHE A 117 10.70 2.97 -15.88
CA PHE A 117 9.64 3.13 -14.90
C PHE A 117 8.94 1.78 -14.68
N THR A 118 8.94 1.33 -13.42
CA THR A 118 8.27 0.10 -12.99
C THR A 118 7.22 0.44 -11.94
N TYR A 119 6.05 -0.17 -12.05
CA TYR A 119 4.96 -0.09 -11.10
C TYR A 119 4.69 -1.47 -10.50
N VAL A 120 4.59 -1.53 -9.18
CA VAL A 120 4.14 -2.70 -8.41
C VAL A 120 2.78 -2.34 -7.79
N PRO A 121 1.73 -3.17 -7.92
CA PRO A 121 0.47 -2.92 -7.21
C PRO A 121 0.61 -2.95 -5.69
N GLY A 122 -0.10 -2.04 -5.04
CA GLY A 122 -0.41 -2.04 -3.61
C GLY A 122 -1.86 -2.40 -3.34
N ASN A 123 -2.33 -2.21 -2.10
CA ASN A 123 -3.71 -2.50 -1.75
C ASN A 123 -4.68 -1.40 -2.22
N HIS A 124 -4.31 -0.11 -2.14
CA HIS A 124 -5.18 1.01 -2.54
C HIS A 124 -5.45 1.06 -4.05
N ASP A 125 -4.60 0.41 -4.85
CA ASP A 125 -4.70 0.36 -6.30
C ASP A 125 -4.81 -1.08 -6.85
N MET A 126 -5.24 -2.03 -6.01
CA MET A 126 -5.37 -3.45 -6.40
C MET A 126 -6.36 -3.71 -7.54
N LEU A 127 -7.32 -2.79 -7.75
CA LEU A 127 -8.29 -2.85 -8.83
C LEU A 127 -7.80 -2.16 -10.12
N LEU A 128 -6.60 -1.56 -10.12
CA LEU A 128 -6.02 -0.95 -11.31
C LEU A 128 -5.73 -2.05 -12.33
N GLU A 129 -6.59 -2.14 -13.34
CA GLU A 129 -6.45 -3.09 -14.44
C GLU A 129 -5.14 -2.88 -15.20
N SER A 130 -4.58 -3.99 -15.70
CA SER A 130 -3.36 -3.92 -16.49
C SER A 130 -3.58 -3.14 -17.79
N GLY A 131 -2.63 -2.28 -18.14
CA GLY A 131 -2.66 -1.46 -19.34
C GLY A 131 -3.25 -0.07 -19.15
N VAL A 132 -4.08 0.17 -18.13
CA VAL A 132 -4.61 1.52 -17.83
C VAL A 132 -3.48 2.50 -17.55
N LEU A 133 -2.51 2.10 -16.73
CA LEU A 133 -1.34 2.92 -16.45
C LEU A 133 -0.42 3.02 -17.67
N ALA A 134 -0.23 1.93 -18.43
CA ALA A 134 0.57 1.95 -19.65
C ALA A 134 0.00 2.87 -20.76
N GLU A 135 -1.32 3.10 -20.78
CA GLU A 135 -1.95 4.10 -21.67
C GLU A 135 -1.59 5.53 -21.27
N ALA A 136 -1.50 5.81 -19.97
CA ALA A 136 -1.15 7.13 -19.44
C ALA A 136 0.37 7.40 -19.46
N VAL A 137 1.19 6.36 -19.24
CA VAL A 137 2.65 6.41 -19.25
C VAL A 137 3.19 5.25 -20.12
N PRO A 138 3.29 5.43 -21.45
CA PRO A 138 3.78 4.40 -22.35
C PRO A 138 5.21 3.96 -21.99
N GLY A 139 5.44 2.64 -21.96
CA GLY A 139 6.73 2.06 -21.58
C GLY A 139 6.85 1.68 -20.10
N THR A 140 5.81 1.92 -19.30
CA THR A 140 5.73 1.42 -17.91
C THR A 140 5.82 -0.11 -17.87
N VAL A 141 6.62 -0.63 -16.95
CA VAL A 141 6.66 -2.05 -16.61
C VAL A 141 5.72 -2.29 -15.43
N GLU A 142 4.64 -3.03 -15.63
CA GLU A 142 3.74 -3.41 -14.53
C GLU A 142 4.14 -4.78 -13.96
N ALA A 143 4.74 -4.79 -12.78
CA ALA A 143 5.27 -5.98 -12.12
C ALA A 143 4.17 -6.71 -11.32
N ARG A 144 3.28 -7.41 -12.03
CA ARG A 144 2.18 -8.18 -11.45
C ARG A 144 2.49 -9.68 -11.39
N ASP A 145 2.20 -10.33 -10.28
CA ASP A 145 2.39 -11.77 -10.12
C ASP A 145 1.12 -12.52 -9.68
N ALA A 146 0.13 -11.84 -9.10
CA ALA A 146 -1.21 -12.34 -8.83
C ALA A 146 -2.24 -11.19 -8.94
N ALA A 147 -3.54 -11.50 -8.92
CA ALA A 147 -4.58 -10.46 -8.98
C ALA A 147 -4.48 -9.54 -7.76
N GLY A 148 -4.41 -8.22 -7.98
CA GLY A 148 -4.23 -7.23 -6.92
C GLY A 148 -2.85 -7.23 -6.24
N LEU A 149 -1.87 -7.94 -6.79
CA LEU A 149 -0.55 -8.13 -6.20
C LEU A 149 0.57 -7.93 -7.22
N GLY A 150 1.76 -7.61 -6.71
CA GLY A 150 2.96 -7.51 -7.50
C GLY A 150 4.21 -7.97 -6.77
N LEU A 151 5.22 -8.27 -7.59
CA LEU A 151 6.56 -8.58 -7.14
C LEU A 151 7.51 -8.20 -8.27
N HIS A 152 8.43 -7.28 -8.00
CA HIS A 152 9.47 -6.90 -8.94
C HIS A 152 10.82 -7.47 -8.52
N ARG A 153 11.44 -8.24 -9.42
CA ARG A 153 12.84 -8.67 -9.31
C ARG A 153 13.71 -7.83 -10.23
N THR A 154 14.75 -7.24 -9.67
CA THR A 154 15.70 -6.37 -10.37
C THR A 154 17.10 -6.55 -9.78
N GLY A 155 18.05 -5.73 -10.21
CA GLY A 155 19.47 -5.93 -9.92
C GLY A 155 20.23 -6.57 -11.07
N ASP A 156 21.56 -6.51 -11.01
CA ASP A 156 22.43 -7.05 -12.07
C ASP A 156 22.43 -8.59 -12.07
N ARG A 157 22.06 -9.20 -10.94
CA ARG A 157 21.98 -10.64 -10.70
C ARG A 157 20.56 -11.09 -10.35
N GLY A 158 19.58 -10.19 -10.34
CA GLY A 158 18.23 -10.46 -9.83
C GLY A 158 18.16 -10.53 -8.30
N GLU A 159 19.11 -9.87 -7.62
CA GLU A 159 19.33 -9.91 -6.18
C GLU A 159 18.46 -8.94 -5.37
N VAL A 160 17.63 -8.15 -6.03
CA VAL A 160 16.73 -7.17 -5.38
C VAL A 160 15.28 -7.59 -5.61
N VAL A 161 14.51 -7.69 -4.52
CA VAL A 161 13.07 -7.91 -4.53
C VAL A 161 12.36 -6.67 -3.99
N ILE A 162 11.34 -6.21 -4.73
CA ILE A 162 10.48 -5.09 -4.35
C ILE A 162 9.04 -5.57 -4.43
N GLU A 163 8.30 -5.47 -3.33
CA GLU A 163 6.90 -5.83 -3.22
C GLU A 163 6.23 -4.86 -2.24
N HIS A 164 4.95 -4.52 -2.39
CA HIS A 164 4.31 -3.55 -1.49
C HIS A 164 4.17 -4.10 -0.06
N GLY A 165 3.81 -5.38 0.10
CA GLY A 165 3.81 -6.10 1.40
C GLY A 165 2.42 -6.44 1.95
N HIS A 166 1.36 -5.90 1.35
CA HIS A 166 -0.04 -6.19 1.72
C HIS A 166 -0.44 -7.65 1.55
N ARG A 167 0.33 -8.46 0.80
CA ARG A 167 0.12 -9.91 0.62
C ARG A 167 -0.03 -10.69 1.92
N TYR A 168 0.62 -10.22 2.98
CA TYR A 168 0.69 -10.91 4.28
C TYR A 168 -0.28 -10.32 5.32
N ASP A 169 -0.94 -9.20 5.03
CA ASP A 169 -1.92 -8.59 5.92
C ASP A 169 -3.32 -9.17 5.69
N VAL A 170 -3.94 -9.73 6.71
CA VAL A 170 -5.30 -10.28 6.60
C VAL A 170 -6.35 -9.23 6.22
N PHE A 171 -6.10 -7.95 6.54
CA PHE A 171 -6.98 -6.83 6.23
C PHE A 171 -6.75 -6.25 4.84
N SER A 172 -5.56 -6.42 4.25
CA SER A 172 -5.17 -5.76 2.98
C SER A 172 -4.83 -6.72 1.84
N ALA A 173 -4.55 -7.99 2.12
CA ALA A 173 -4.30 -9.00 1.10
C ALA A 173 -5.57 -9.30 0.30
N PRO A 174 -5.50 -9.38 -1.04
CA PRO A 174 -6.64 -9.75 -1.87
C PRO A 174 -7.41 -10.96 -1.36
N ASP A 175 -8.74 -10.85 -1.34
CA ASP A 175 -9.64 -11.88 -0.84
C ASP A 175 -10.71 -12.24 -1.86
N SER A 176 -10.46 -13.32 -2.61
CA SER A 176 -11.41 -13.88 -3.58
C SER A 176 -12.22 -15.05 -3.06
N VAL A 177 -12.07 -15.39 -1.77
CA VAL A 177 -12.59 -16.63 -1.20
C VAL A 177 -13.69 -16.34 -0.19
N THR A 178 -13.46 -15.45 0.75
CA THR A 178 -14.35 -15.31 1.92
C THR A 178 -15.72 -14.76 1.54
N ASN A 179 -15.78 -13.85 0.57
CA ASN A 179 -17.03 -13.32 0.03
C ASN A 179 -17.49 -14.02 -1.27
N ALA A 180 -16.89 -15.14 -1.66
CA ALA A 180 -17.16 -15.77 -2.96
C ALA A 180 -18.65 -16.13 -3.16
N ALA A 181 -19.37 -16.45 -2.09
CA ALA A 181 -20.81 -16.76 -2.16
C ALA A 181 -21.69 -15.52 -2.45
N LEU A 182 -21.17 -14.32 -2.19
CA LEU A 182 -21.80 -13.04 -2.50
C LEU A 182 -21.37 -12.50 -3.87
N ALA A 183 -20.36 -13.11 -4.48
CA ALA A 183 -19.79 -12.62 -5.72
C ALA A 183 -20.77 -12.81 -6.89
N HIS A 184 -21.03 -11.75 -7.67
CA HIS A 184 -21.79 -11.88 -8.91
C HIS A 184 -20.91 -11.56 -10.13
N GLN A 185 -21.01 -12.40 -11.16
CA GLN A 185 -20.37 -12.25 -12.49
C GLN A 185 -18.83 -12.32 -12.52
N GLU A 186 -18.15 -11.77 -11.53
CA GLU A 186 -16.70 -11.76 -11.35
C GLU A 186 -16.31 -12.15 -9.93
N ALA A 187 -15.05 -12.53 -9.72
CA ALA A 187 -14.56 -12.87 -8.39
C ALA A 187 -14.42 -11.61 -7.52
N THR A 188 -14.73 -11.75 -6.24
CA THR A 188 -14.42 -10.69 -5.26
C THR A 188 -12.92 -10.57 -5.03
N MET A 189 -12.47 -9.41 -4.58
CA MET A 189 -11.06 -9.17 -4.27
C MET A 189 -10.84 -8.22 -3.09
N LEU A 190 -11.84 -7.38 -2.76
CA LEU A 190 -11.74 -6.38 -1.70
C LEU A 190 -11.69 -7.03 -0.32
N PRO A 191 -10.61 -6.81 0.44
CA PRO A 191 -10.49 -7.30 1.81
C PRO A 191 -11.11 -6.29 2.81
N PRO A 192 -11.20 -6.62 4.12
CA PRO A 192 -11.83 -5.75 5.12
C PRO A 192 -11.22 -4.35 5.21
N GLY A 193 -9.93 -4.21 4.88
CA GLY A 193 -9.18 -2.95 4.86
C GLY A 193 -9.78 -1.89 3.94
N TYR A 194 -10.41 -2.29 2.82
CA TYR A 194 -11.12 -1.37 1.93
C TYR A 194 -12.24 -0.61 2.68
N PHE A 195 -13.06 -1.34 3.44
CA PHE A 195 -14.18 -0.77 4.20
C PHE A 195 -13.68 0.10 5.36
N TYR A 196 -12.61 -0.35 6.02
CA TYR A 196 -11.94 0.39 7.08
C TYR A 196 -11.38 1.73 6.58
N ALA A 197 -10.68 1.74 5.44
CA ALA A 197 -10.07 2.95 4.88
C ALA A 197 -11.12 4.03 4.60
N ARG A 198 -12.28 3.66 4.06
CA ARG A 198 -13.39 4.59 3.82
C ARG A 198 -14.00 5.16 5.10
N ILE A 199 -14.13 4.35 6.15
CA ILE A 199 -14.53 4.81 7.49
C ILE A 199 -13.52 5.83 8.02
N ALA A 200 -12.21 5.54 7.89
CA ALA A 200 -11.14 6.43 8.32
C ALA A 200 -11.13 7.77 7.56
N ALA A 201 -11.28 7.73 6.23
CA ALA A 201 -11.37 8.92 5.38
C ALA A 201 -12.54 9.82 5.82
N SER A 202 -13.74 9.24 6.00
CA SER A 202 -14.90 9.98 6.53
C SER A 202 -14.63 10.59 7.90
N TRP A 203 -14.08 9.84 8.84
CA TRP A 203 -13.80 10.33 10.19
C TRP A 203 -12.83 11.51 10.19
N ILE A 204 -11.78 11.44 9.35
CA ILE A 204 -10.81 12.54 9.19
C ILE A 204 -11.51 13.78 8.63
N LEU A 205 -12.28 13.65 7.54
CA LEU A 205 -12.98 14.77 6.89
C LEU A 205 -14.08 15.39 7.76
N GLN A 206 -14.66 14.60 8.66
CA GLN A 206 -15.63 15.07 9.67
C GLN A 206 -14.97 15.78 10.87
N GLY A 207 -13.64 15.95 10.85
CA GLY A 207 -12.90 16.64 11.92
C GLY A 207 -12.59 15.76 13.12
N ARG A 208 -12.49 14.43 12.91
CA ARG A 208 -12.16 13.42 13.93
C ARG A 208 -13.05 13.50 15.18
N PRO A 209 -14.39 13.44 15.02
CA PRO A 209 -15.29 13.57 16.16
C PRO A 209 -15.03 12.46 17.20
N PRO A 210 -15.01 12.77 18.52
CA PRO A 210 -14.75 11.79 19.57
C PRO A 210 -16.05 11.12 20.01
N ILE A 211 -16.74 10.45 19.08
CA ILE A 211 -18.03 9.82 19.35
C ILE A 211 -17.80 8.48 20.04
N LYS A 212 -18.42 8.26 21.20
CA LYS A 212 -18.45 6.93 21.81
C LYS A 212 -19.43 6.06 21.02
N LYS A 213 -18.93 4.97 20.43
CA LYS A 213 -19.73 3.97 19.73
C LYS A 213 -20.16 2.87 20.70
N ASP A 214 -21.32 2.30 20.44
CA ASP A 214 -21.88 1.16 21.20
C ASP A 214 -21.86 -0.07 20.31
N TYR A 215 -20.66 -0.56 20.00
CA TYR A 215 -20.47 -1.74 19.17
C TYR A 215 -20.59 -3.01 20.01
N PRO A 216 -21.04 -4.15 19.43
CA PRO A 216 -21.10 -5.42 20.14
C PRO A 216 -19.74 -5.85 20.67
N GLU A 217 -19.65 -6.15 21.96
CA GLU A 217 -18.41 -6.60 22.59
C GLU A 217 -18.39 -8.12 22.78
N ILE A 218 -17.25 -8.73 22.48
CA ILE A 218 -16.94 -10.13 22.81
C ILE A 218 -16.08 -10.15 24.07
N ALA A 219 -16.73 -10.39 25.21
CA ALA A 219 -16.13 -10.19 26.54
C ALA A 219 -15.07 -11.25 26.91
N SER A 220 -15.20 -12.48 26.41
CA SER A 220 -14.31 -13.60 26.79
C SER A 220 -13.60 -14.15 25.56
N ALA A 221 -12.28 -14.26 25.67
CA ALA A 221 -11.47 -14.93 24.66
C ALA A 221 -11.77 -16.44 24.67
N PRO A 222 -11.94 -17.08 23.49
CA PRO A 222 -11.91 -18.53 23.40
C PRO A 222 -10.59 -19.11 23.90
N GLU A 223 -10.60 -20.39 24.26
CA GLU A 223 -9.38 -21.11 24.65
C GLU A 223 -8.36 -21.08 23.50
N LYS A 224 -7.07 -20.85 23.82
CA LYS A 224 -6.01 -20.78 22.78
C LYS A 224 -5.84 -22.07 21.98
N SER A 225 -6.31 -23.21 22.52
CA SER A 225 -6.32 -24.48 21.79
C SER A 225 -7.42 -24.56 20.73
N ASP A 226 -8.47 -23.74 20.83
CA ASP A 226 -9.45 -23.54 19.77
C ASP A 226 -8.91 -22.50 18.78
N ILE A 227 -8.01 -22.94 17.92
CA ILE A 227 -7.31 -22.08 16.95
C ILE A 227 -8.28 -21.32 16.04
N ASP A 228 -9.41 -21.93 15.68
CA ASP A 228 -10.42 -21.32 14.83
C ASP A 228 -11.06 -20.11 15.52
N GLN A 229 -11.69 -20.33 16.68
CA GLN A 229 -12.41 -19.24 17.34
C GLN A 229 -11.46 -18.26 18.05
N TYR A 230 -10.30 -18.71 18.53
CA TYR A 230 -9.27 -17.80 19.05
C TYR A 230 -8.72 -16.89 17.94
N GLY A 231 -8.54 -17.40 16.72
CA GLY A 231 -8.18 -16.60 15.55
C GLY A 231 -9.21 -15.53 15.23
N ALA A 232 -10.49 -15.92 15.16
CA ALA A 232 -11.60 -14.98 14.97
C ALA A 232 -11.65 -13.89 16.07
N TYR A 233 -11.39 -14.27 17.32
CA TYR A 233 -11.28 -13.33 18.44
C TYR A 233 -10.09 -12.35 18.28
N VAL A 234 -8.92 -12.82 17.86
CA VAL A 234 -7.75 -11.94 17.62
C VAL A 234 -8.05 -10.92 16.52
N TYR A 235 -8.65 -11.37 15.42
CA TYR A 235 -9.11 -10.48 14.33
C TYR A 235 -10.12 -9.45 14.83
N TYR A 236 -11.14 -9.88 15.58
CA TYR A 236 -12.10 -9.00 16.26
C TYR A 236 -11.40 -7.97 17.13
N ARG A 237 -10.40 -8.36 17.93
CA ARG A 237 -9.72 -7.44 18.85
C ARG A 237 -9.00 -6.32 18.13
N VAL A 238 -8.38 -6.60 16.98
CA VAL A 238 -7.74 -5.58 16.15
C VAL A 238 -8.79 -4.64 15.55
N LEU A 239 -9.81 -5.19 14.87
CA LEU A 239 -10.85 -4.36 14.26
C LEU A 239 -11.62 -3.54 15.30
N SER A 240 -11.94 -4.13 16.45
CA SER A 240 -12.63 -3.45 17.55
C SER A 240 -11.80 -2.32 18.13
N ALA A 241 -10.48 -2.47 18.26
CA ALA A 241 -9.62 -1.40 18.76
C ALA A 241 -9.64 -0.20 17.81
N GLU A 242 -9.52 -0.46 16.50
CA GLU A 242 -9.52 0.60 15.49
C GLU A 242 -10.89 1.26 15.33
N MET A 243 -11.98 0.49 15.34
CA MET A 243 -13.34 1.04 15.25
C MET A 243 -13.74 1.86 16.49
N ASN A 244 -13.18 1.58 17.66
CA ASN A 244 -13.38 2.44 18.84
C ASN A 244 -12.50 3.69 18.82
N ARG A 245 -11.46 3.73 17.99
CA ARG A 245 -10.59 4.89 17.78
C ARG A 245 -11.12 5.82 16.68
N ILE A 246 -11.64 5.23 15.60
CA ILE A 246 -12.15 5.92 14.41
C ILE A 246 -13.68 5.89 14.42
N THR A 247 -14.28 6.99 14.85
CA THR A 247 -15.71 7.03 15.17
C THR A 247 -16.45 8.11 14.38
N PRO A 248 -16.72 7.89 13.08
CA PRO A 248 -17.39 8.89 12.23
C PRO A 248 -18.86 9.07 12.65
N PHE A 249 -19.61 9.99 12.02
CA PHE A 249 -21.01 10.26 12.38
C PHE A 249 -21.95 9.08 12.10
N GLU A 250 -21.65 8.30 11.07
CA GLU A 250 -22.43 7.17 10.59
C GLU A 250 -22.56 6.07 11.66
N ARG A 251 -23.75 5.51 11.81
CA ARG A 251 -24.05 4.47 12.80
C ARG A 251 -23.56 3.09 12.34
N PHE A 252 -23.57 2.13 13.26
CA PHE A 252 -23.09 0.77 13.00
C PHE A 252 -23.88 0.07 11.88
N GLU A 253 -25.18 0.32 11.86
CA GLU A 253 -26.17 -0.23 10.94
C GLU A 253 -26.45 0.65 9.71
N ASP A 254 -25.82 1.82 9.60
CA ASP A 254 -26.03 2.68 8.43
C ASP A 254 -25.36 2.02 7.22
N HIS A 255 -26.15 1.79 6.17
CA HIS A 255 -25.68 1.25 4.91
C HIS A 255 -24.98 2.36 4.11
N VAL A 256 -23.65 2.35 4.17
CA VAL A 256 -22.76 3.43 3.71
C VAL A 256 -21.75 2.97 2.66
N PHE A 257 -21.73 1.66 2.36
CA PHE A 257 -20.88 1.06 1.35
C PHE A 257 -21.73 0.58 0.18
N ASP A 258 -22.02 1.48 -0.75
CA ASP A 258 -22.67 1.13 -2.02
C ASP A 258 -21.62 0.57 -2.99
N LEU A 259 -21.72 -0.72 -3.29
CA LEU A 259 -20.81 -1.46 -4.16
C LEU A 259 -21.56 -2.10 -5.33
N ASP A 260 -20.99 -1.99 -6.52
CA ASP A 260 -21.45 -2.66 -7.74
C ASP A 260 -20.23 -2.99 -8.63
N PHE A 261 -19.13 -3.39 -8.00
CA PHE A 261 -17.84 -3.70 -8.62
C PHE A 261 -17.02 -4.66 -7.75
N ALA A 262 -15.96 -5.22 -8.34
CA ALA A 262 -15.10 -6.21 -7.68
C ALA A 262 -15.93 -7.37 -7.09
N GLY A 263 -16.90 -7.84 -7.87
CA GLY A 263 -17.81 -8.92 -7.55
C GLY A 263 -18.84 -8.64 -6.45
N LEU A 264 -18.79 -7.50 -5.74
CA LEU A 264 -19.74 -7.17 -4.68
C LEU A 264 -20.87 -6.29 -5.21
N HIS A 265 -22.10 -6.59 -4.79
CA HIS A 265 -23.31 -5.90 -5.24
C HIS A 265 -24.25 -5.63 -4.08
N GLY A 266 -24.60 -4.35 -3.91
CA GLY A 266 -25.55 -3.90 -2.90
C GLY A 266 -24.99 -2.81 -2.01
N SER A 267 -25.66 -2.58 -0.90
CA SER A 267 -25.29 -1.58 0.09
C SER A 267 -25.02 -2.27 1.41
N TYR A 268 -23.85 -2.03 2.00
CA TYR A 268 -23.40 -2.67 3.24
C TYR A 268 -23.10 -1.64 4.33
N SER A 269 -23.00 -2.12 5.57
CA SER A 269 -22.75 -1.33 6.78
C SER A 269 -21.50 -1.84 7.51
N LEU A 270 -21.07 -1.13 8.56
CA LEU A 270 -20.02 -1.63 9.45
C LEU A 270 -20.46 -2.92 10.15
N GLN A 271 -21.75 -3.04 10.49
CA GLN A 271 -22.32 -4.25 11.06
C GLN A 271 -22.10 -5.49 10.20
N ASP A 272 -22.09 -5.34 8.87
CA ASP A 272 -22.00 -6.48 7.95
C ASP A 272 -20.66 -7.21 7.99
N PHE A 273 -19.55 -6.52 8.30
CA PHE A 273 -18.21 -7.11 8.37
C PHE A 273 -17.57 -7.14 9.76
N TYR A 274 -18.23 -6.56 10.77
CA TYR A 274 -17.74 -6.56 12.14
C TYR A 274 -18.03 -7.90 12.84
N PRO A 275 -17.02 -8.63 13.37
CA PRO A 275 -17.27 -9.89 14.05
C PRO A 275 -18.06 -9.72 15.34
N VAL A 276 -19.06 -10.59 15.53
CA VAL A 276 -19.89 -10.63 16.74
C VAL A 276 -20.05 -12.06 17.23
N ALA A 277 -20.53 -12.23 18.47
CA ALA A 277 -20.98 -13.54 18.95
C ALA A 277 -22.29 -13.93 18.24
N GLN A 278 -22.22 -15.00 17.45
CA GLN A 278 -23.34 -15.56 16.69
C GLN A 278 -24.23 -16.42 17.58
N PRO A 279 -25.52 -16.64 17.21
CA PRO A 279 -26.44 -17.48 17.98
C PRO A 279 -25.99 -18.93 18.20
N ASP A 280 -25.13 -19.44 17.30
CA ASP A 280 -24.53 -20.77 17.39
C ASP A 280 -23.27 -20.84 18.27
N GLY A 281 -22.90 -19.72 18.90
CA GLY A 281 -21.77 -19.59 19.81
C GLY A 281 -20.45 -19.23 19.14
N ARG A 282 -20.40 -19.11 17.81
CA ARG A 282 -19.17 -18.72 17.10
C ARG A 282 -18.96 -17.21 17.11
N ILE A 283 -17.72 -16.79 16.89
CA ILE A 283 -17.31 -15.44 16.56
C ILE A 283 -17.20 -15.38 15.04
N SER A 284 -18.04 -14.57 14.41
CA SER A 284 -17.99 -14.31 12.96
C SER A 284 -18.70 -13.00 12.65
N ALA A 285 -18.32 -12.37 11.54
CA ALA A 285 -19.15 -11.34 10.92
C ALA A 285 -20.45 -11.95 10.36
N PRO A 286 -21.55 -11.18 10.30
CA PRO A 286 -22.86 -11.69 9.90
C PRO A 286 -23.05 -11.83 8.38
N THR A 287 -22.42 -10.97 7.57
CA THR A 287 -22.69 -10.88 6.13
C THR A 287 -21.42 -10.98 5.30
N LEU A 288 -20.51 -10.03 5.48
CA LEU A 288 -19.22 -9.95 4.78
C LEU A 288 -18.13 -10.60 5.64
N PHE A 289 -17.21 -11.30 4.98
CA PHE A 289 -16.05 -11.94 5.61
C PHE A 289 -16.41 -12.96 6.69
N VAL A 290 -17.49 -13.72 6.46
CA VAL A 290 -17.95 -14.79 7.36
C VAL A 290 -16.84 -15.82 7.55
N ASP A 291 -16.50 -16.11 8.81
CA ASP A 291 -15.43 -17.03 9.20
C ASP A 291 -14.08 -16.80 8.48
N ILE A 292 -13.68 -15.53 8.27
CA ILE A 292 -12.46 -15.13 7.53
C ILE A 292 -11.19 -15.90 7.95
N GLN A 293 -11.07 -16.33 9.20
CA GLN A 293 -9.93 -17.12 9.67
C GLN A 293 -9.78 -18.47 8.94
N ARG A 294 -10.88 -19.04 8.45
CA ARG A 294 -10.91 -20.38 7.84
C ARG A 294 -10.42 -20.36 6.39
N THR A 295 -10.49 -19.21 5.73
CA THR A 295 -10.09 -19.06 4.32
C THR A 295 -8.63 -18.65 4.16
N TRP A 296 -7.93 -18.32 5.25
CA TRP A 296 -6.59 -17.74 5.19
C TRP A 296 -5.55 -18.61 4.49
N ASN A 297 -5.55 -19.92 4.70
CA ASN A 297 -4.62 -20.81 3.99
C ASN A 297 -4.87 -20.80 2.47
N GLN A 298 -6.14 -20.85 2.06
CA GLN A 298 -6.51 -20.77 0.64
C GLN A 298 -6.16 -19.39 0.05
N ARG A 299 -6.37 -18.31 0.80
CA ARG A 299 -5.97 -16.95 0.40
C ARG A 299 -4.45 -16.87 0.20
N GLN A 300 -3.65 -17.42 1.12
CA GLN A 300 -2.19 -17.47 0.98
C GLN A 300 -1.74 -18.24 -0.27
N GLU A 301 -2.38 -19.38 -0.58
CA GLU A 301 -2.09 -20.15 -1.80
C GLU A 301 -2.41 -19.36 -3.08
N ILE A 302 -3.60 -18.76 -3.17
CA ILE A 302 -4.02 -17.92 -4.31
C ILE A 302 -3.07 -16.72 -4.46
N ASN A 303 -2.71 -16.11 -3.34
CA ASN A 303 -1.82 -14.97 -3.26
C ASN A 303 -0.34 -15.37 -3.30
N LYS A 304 0.01 -16.63 -3.63
CA LYS A 304 1.39 -17.10 -3.85
C LYS A 304 2.36 -16.85 -2.69
N VAL A 305 1.87 -16.89 -1.44
CA VAL A 305 2.73 -16.84 -0.25
C VAL A 305 3.55 -18.13 -0.18
N GLN A 306 4.89 -18.00 -0.13
CA GLN A 306 5.79 -19.16 -0.18
C GLN A 306 5.98 -19.80 1.19
N VAL A 307 6.14 -18.98 2.23
CA VAL A 307 6.26 -19.40 3.63
C VAL A 307 4.98 -19.02 4.36
N SER A 308 4.09 -19.99 4.58
CA SER A 308 2.78 -19.72 5.18
C SER A 308 2.90 -19.22 6.63
N THR A 309 2.03 -18.28 6.99
CA THR A 309 1.86 -17.77 8.35
C THR A 309 0.46 -18.11 8.86
N SER A 310 0.33 -18.37 10.16
CA SER A 310 -0.98 -18.64 10.77
C SER A 310 -1.89 -17.41 10.75
N PHE A 311 -3.21 -17.59 10.69
CA PHE A 311 -4.15 -16.46 10.73
C PHE A 311 -4.03 -15.65 12.02
N ILE A 312 -3.82 -16.30 13.17
CA ILE A 312 -3.62 -15.62 14.46
C ILE A 312 -2.44 -14.67 14.40
N GLU A 313 -1.30 -15.13 13.84
CA GLU A 313 -0.09 -14.32 13.73
C GLU A 313 -0.29 -13.16 12.75
N ALA A 314 -0.89 -13.42 11.58
CA ALA A 314 -1.14 -12.40 10.58
C ALA A 314 -2.14 -11.34 11.07
N ALA A 315 -3.23 -11.76 11.71
CA ALA A 315 -4.21 -10.84 12.28
C ALA A 315 -3.62 -10.00 13.42
N ALA A 316 -2.84 -10.60 14.33
CA ALA A 316 -2.17 -9.86 15.39
C ALA A 316 -1.08 -8.91 14.88
N GLY A 317 -0.46 -9.24 13.75
CA GLY A 317 0.62 -8.49 13.12
C GLY A 317 0.19 -7.32 12.24
N ALA A 318 -1.11 -7.19 11.95
CA ALA A 318 -1.64 -6.20 10.99
C ALA A 318 -1.25 -4.73 11.30
N LEU A 319 -1.00 -4.40 12.57
CA LEU A 319 -0.58 -3.06 13.01
C LEU A 319 0.89 -3.01 13.49
N ASP A 320 1.64 -4.11 13.33
CA ASP A 320 3.03 -4.23 13.77
C ASP A 320 4.01 -4.19 12.60
N ILE A 321 4.77 -3.10 12.49
CA ILE A 321 5.84 -2.97 11.48
C ILE A 321 6.88 -4.10 11.55
N GLY A 322 7.10 -4.68 12.74
CA GLY A 322 7.98 -5.83 12.93
C GLY A 322 7.45 -7.10 12.28
N TYR A 323 6.13 -7.25 12.18
CA TYR A 323 5.49 -8.38 11.49
C TYR A 323 5.85 -8.37 10.00
N PHE A 324 5.70 -7.23 9.31
CA PHE A 324 6.02 -7.12 7.89
C PHE A 324 7.51 -7.34 7.60
N ALA A 325 8.39 -6.83 8.45
CA ALA A 325 9.83 -7.13 8.37
C ALA A 325 10.11 -8.63 8.52
N LYS A 326 9.44 -9.29 9.48
CA LYS A 326 9.55 -10.75 9.67
C LYS A 326 9.06 -11.52 8.44
N GLN A 327 7.97 -11.08 7.80
CA GLN A 327 7.48 -11.67 6.56
C GLN A 327 8.50 -11.52 5.43
N ALA A 328 8.98 -10.30 5.15
CA ALA A 328 10.00 -10.07 4.12
C ALA A 328 11.24 -10.96 4.31
N ILE A 329 11.74 -11.05 5.55
CA ILE A 329 12.89 -11.89 5.88
C ILE A 329 12.57 -13.37 5.66
N ALA A 330 11.43 -13.87 6.14
CA ALA A 330 11.06 -15.27 5.99
C ALA A 330 10.82 -15.69 4.53
N GLN A 331 10.18 -14.83 3.73
CA GLN A 331 9.84 -15.14 2.34
C GLN A 331 11.06 -15.12 1.43
N TYR A 332 12.03 -14.23 1.67
CA TYR A 332 13.09 -13.94 0.70
C TYR A 332 14.52 -14.10 1.24
N LEU A 333 14.83 -13.59 2.43
CA LEU A 333 16.21 -13.58 2.93
C LEU A 333 16.62 -14.88 3.63
N HIS A 334 15.70 -15.49 4.38
CA HIS A 334 15.90 -16.80 5.01
C HIS A 334 15.37 -17.97 4.17
N ASN A 335 14.71 -17.69 3.05
CA ASN A 335 14.17 -18.73 2.19
C ASN A 335 15.29 -19.30 1.29
N PRO A 336 15.70 -20.57 1.45
CA PRO A 336 16.79 -21.15 0.66
C PRO A 336 16.46 -21.35 -0.82
N ALA A 337 15.18 -21.24 -1.22
CA ALA A 337 14.78 -21.23 -2.63
C ALA A 337 15.03 -19.87 -3.31
N GLU A 338 15.28 -18.84 -2.51
CA GLU A 338 15.49 -17.46 -2.95
C GLU A 338 16.98 -17.10 -2.93
N ARG A 339 17.34 -16.11 -3.74
CA ARG A 339 18.71 -15.58 -3.83
C ARG A 339 18.64 -14.06 -3.87
N VAL A 340 18.37 -13.46 -2.72
CA VAL A 340 18.05 -12.05 -2.57
C VAL A 340 19.02 -11.42 -1.56
N GLU A 341 19.58 -10.26 -1.91
CA GLU A 341 20.44 -9.45 -1.04
C GLU A 341 19.69 -8.26 -0.44
N VAL A 342 18.68 -7.73 -1.15
CA VAL A 342 17.88 -6.57 -0.73
C VAL A 342 16.40 -6.85 -0.95
N VAL A 343 15.59 -6.67 0.09
CA VAL A 343 14.12 -6.69 0.02
C VAL A 343 13.59 -5.32 0.42
N VAL A 344 12.68 -4.78 -0.39
CA VAL A 344 12.00 -3.51 -0.15
C VAL A 344 10.50 -3.73 -0.04
N PHE A 345 9.90 -3.36 1.11
CA PHE A 345 8.45 -3.33 1.32
C PHE A 345 7.91 -1.90 1.50
N GLY A 346 6.72 -1.61 0.98
CA GLY A 346 5.95 -0.38 1.26
C GLY A 346 4.91 -0.64 2.37
N HIS A 347 3.68 -0.13 2.20
CA HIS A 347 2.46 -0.53 2.93
C HIS A 347 2.33 -0.03 4.38
N THR A 348 3.41 -0.02 5.15
CA THR A 348 3.34 0.40 6.57
C THR A 348 3.43 1.91 6.75
N HIS A 349 3.77 2.65 5.69
CA HIS A 349 4.09 4.08 5.70
C HIS A 349 5.23 4.50 6.65
N ILE A 350 5.93 3.55 7.30
CA ILE A 350 6.92 3.84 8.33
C ILE A 350 8.28 3.36 7.83
N PRO A 351 9.25 4.27 7.62
CA PRO A 351 10.60 3.90 7.27
C PRO A 351 11.19 2.86 8.26
N ASP A 352 11.78 1.80 7.72
CA ASP A 352 12.45 0.74 8.49
C ASP A 352 13.71 0.31 7.74
N TYR A 353 14.77 -0.02 8.46
CA TYR A 353 15.99 -0.59 7.88
C TYR A 353 16.55 -1.66 8.81
N ARG A 354 16.82 -2.84 8.27
CA ARG A 354 17.39 -3.96 9.02
C ARG A 354 18.44 -4.66 8.19
N ARG A 355 19.64 -4.78 8.75
CA ARG A 355 20.75 -5.54 8.16
C ARG A 355 20.94 -6.85 8.92
N LEU A 356 20.91 -7.96 8.21
CA LEU A 356 21.09 -9.29 8.77
C LEU A 356 22.59 -9.62 8.96
N PRO A 357 22.92 -10.65 9.78
CA PRO A 357 24.31 -11.05 10.02
C PRO A 357 25.10 -11.46 8.77
N ASP A 358 24.42 -11.97 7.75
CA ASP A 358 25.02 -12.34 6.46
C ASP A 358 25.20 -11.15 5.50
N GLY A 359 24.75 -9.96 5.90
CA GLY A 359 24.87 -8.72 5.16
C GLY A 359 23.66 -8.37 4.28
N SER A 360 22.69 -9.28 4.14
CA SER A 360 21.43 -8.98 3.44
C SER A 360 20.61 -7.92 4.16
N VAL A 361 19.72 -7.24 3.43
CA VAL A 361 19.00 -6.07 3.91
C VAL A 361 17.51 -6.19 3.64
N TYR A 362 16.72 -5.90 4.67
CA TYR A 362 15.32 -5.51 4.55
C TYR A 362 15.21 -4.01 4.77
N LEU A 363 14.36 -3.34 3.99
CA LEU A 363 13.96 -1.97 4.28
C LEU A 363 12.49 -1.72 3.90
N ASN A 364 11.94 -0.70 4.53
CA ASN A 364 10.70 -0.05 4.13
C ASN A 364 10.98 1.43 3.82
N GLU A 365 10.59 1.88 2.64
CA GLU A 365 10.87 3.23 2.16
C GLU A 365 10.03 4.32 2.82
N GLY A 366 8.92 3.99 3.48
CA GLY A 366 8.02 4.96 4.12
C GLY A 366 6.87 5.41 3.23
N THR A 367 6.67 6.72 3.07
CA THR A 367 5.46 7.27 2.44
C THR A 367 5.67 8.68 1.86
N TRP A 368 4.75 9.11 1.01
CA TRP A 368 4.65 10.48 0.50
C TRP A 368 3.36 11.21 0.91
N ILE A 369 2.46 10.59 1.67
CA ILE A 369 1.27 11.27 2.19
C ILE A 369 1.62 12.52 3.02
N ASP A 370 0.74 13.52 2.99
CA ASP A 370 0.90 14.83 3.62
C ASP A 370 0.99 14.76 5.15
N HIS A 371 0.29 13.80 5.76
CA HIS A 371 0.07 13.76 7.21
C HIS A 371 0.26 12.35 7.79
N ASN A 372 1.49 11.86 7.76
CA ASN A 372 1.84 10.60 8.41
C ASN A 372 1.89 10.73 9.94
N VAL A 373 0.82 10.33 10.61
CA VAL A 373 0.74 10.33 12.09
C VAL A 373 1.57 9.23 12.74
N SER A 374 1.91 8.18 11.99
CA SER A 374 2.65 7.02 12.50
C SER A 374 4.16 7.27 12.55
N TYR A 375 4.68 8.08 11.63
CA TYR A 375 6.08 8.54 11.63
C TYR A 375 6.18 10.01 11.15
N PRO A 376 5.82 11.00 11.98
CA PRO A 376 5.78 12.41 11.56
C PRO A 376 7.17 13.04 11.36
N ALA A 377 8.25 12.30 11.64
CA ALA A 377 9.62 12.81 11.57
C ALA A 377 10.17 12.83 10.13
N ALA A 378 9.56 12.09 9.20
CA ALA A 378 9.92 12.12 7.79
C ALA A 378 8.70 11.74 6.94
N ASP A 379 8.40 12.58 5.97
CA ASP A 379 7.48 12.39 4.87
C ASP A 379 8.23 12.68 3.56
N ARG A 380 7.84 12.06 2.45
CA ARG A 380 8.57 12.10 1.16
C ARG A 380 9.89 11.31 1.21
N THR A 381 9.81 10.07 1.67
CA THR A 381 10.97 9.18 1.78
C THR A 381 11.09 8.26 0.56
N PHE A 382 12.31 7.81 0.27
CA PHE A 382 12.58 6.89 -0.85
C PHE A 382 13.76 5.99 -0.53
N ALA A 383 13.73 4.77 -1.06
CA ALA A 383 14.90 3.89 -1.02
C ALA A 383 15.81 4.16 -2.22
N LEU A 384 17.12 4.16 -1.97
CA LEU A 384 18.15 4.19 -3.00
C LEU A 384 18.95 2.89 -2.93
N ILE A 385 18.94 2.13 -4.01
CA ILE A 385 19.69 0.89 -4.15
C ILE A 385 20.77 1.10 -5.20
N THR A 386 22.02 0.82 -4.85
CA THR A 386 23.14 0.78 -5.80
C THR A 386 23.49 -0.68 -6.06
N THR A 387 23.42 -1.09 -7.32
CA THR A 387 23.71 -2.48 -7.72
C THR A 387 25.15 -2.63 -8.23
N GLY A 388 25.66 -3.85 -8.19
CA GLY A 388 27.03 -4.17 -8.58
C GLY A 388 27.39 -5.57 -8.11
N GLU A 389 28.67 -5.91 -7.97
CA GLU A 389 29.08 -7.22 -7.41
C GLU A 389 28.46 -7.51 -6.04
N HIS A 390 28.27 -6.45 -5.24
CA HIS A 390 27.46 -6.43 -4.03
C HIS A 390 26.49 -5.25 -4.10
N SER A 391 25.25 -5.46 -3.68
CA SER A 391 24.25 -4.39 -3.67
C SER A 391 24.21 -3.69 -2.32
N SER A 392 24.05 -2.37 -2.34
CA SER A 392 23.86 -1.55 -1.14
C SER A 392 22.54 -0.82 -1.22
N ALA A 393 21.93 -0.58 -0.05
CA ALA A 393 20.64 0.09 0.05
C ALA A 393 20.63 1.04 1.25
N ALA A 394 19.93 2.15 1.09
CA ALA A 394 19.72 3.19 2.09
C ALA A 394 18.36 3.85 1.89
N VAL A 395 17.83 4.50 2.93
CA VAL A 395 16.58 5.26 2.88
C VAL A 395 16.89 6.74 3.06
N TYR A 396 16.33 7.55 2.17
CA TYR A 396 16.51 8.99 2.14
C TYR A 396 15.18 9.72 2.34
N GLU A 397 15.26 10.93 2.87
CA GLU A 397 14.17 11.91 2.93
C GLU A 397 14.39 12.99 1.87
N TYR A 398 13.34 13.33 1.12
CA TYR A 398 13.29 14.51 0.26
C TYR A 398 12.72 15.71 1.01
N ARG A 399 13.55 16.74 1.22
CA ARG A 399 13.15 17.92 2.00
C ARG A 399 12.46 18.98 1.16
N ALA A 400 11.67 19.81 1.83
CA ALA A 400 10.94 20.90 1.19
C ALA A 400 11.85 21.92 0.47
N ASP A 401 13.12 22.04 0.87
CA ASP A 401 14.12 22.89 0.21
C ASP A 401 14.81 22.22 -0.99
N GLY A 402 14.41 20.99 -1.33
CA GLY A 402 15.02 20.17 -2.36
C GLY A 402 16.32 19.50 -1.94
N SER A 403 16.74 19.55 -0.68
CA SER A 403 17.86 18.71 -0.23
C SER A 403 17.41 17.26 -0.01
N ILE A 404 18.36 16.32 -0.10
CA ILE A 404 18.14 14.93 0.30
C ILE A 404 18.92 14.64 1.58
N SER A 405 18.37 13.79 2.44
CA SER A 405 19.03 13.36 3.67
C SER A 405 19.02 11.86 3.79
N ASP A 406 20.18 11.27 4.07
CA ASP A 406 20.24 9.88 4.49
C ASP A 406 19.66 9.77 5.91
N ILE A 407 18.59 9.00 6.07
CA ILE A 407 17.93 8.74 7.36
C ILE A 407 18.14 7.30 7.84
N THR A 408 18.91 6.50 7.10
CA THR A 408 19.11 5.06 7.33
C THR A 408 19.52 4.77 8.77
N ALA A 409 20.49 5.52 9.30
CA ALA A 409 20.99 5.33 10.66
C ALA A 409 19.91 5.58 11.73
N SER A 410 19.01 6.56 11.51
CA SER A 410 17.94 6.88 12.48
C SER A 410 16.78 5.89 12.49
N ILE A 411 16.63 5.10 11.42
CA ILE A 411 15.53 4.13 11.25
C ILE A 411 16.01 2.69 11.38
N THR A 412 17.32 2.49 11.58
CA THR A 412 17.92 1.16 11.72
C THR A 412 17.43 0.47 12.98
N LYS A 413 16.95 -0.76 12.83
CA LYS A 413 16.49 -1.63 13.92
C LYS A 413 17.20 -2.97 13.85
N ASP A 414 17.24 -3.66 15.00
CA ASP A 414 17.70 -5.05 15.02
C ASP A 414 16.75 -5.93 14.19
N PRO A 415 17.28 -6.94 13.46
CA PRO A 415 16.46 -7.96 12.85
C PRO A 415 15.54 -8.63 13.88
N PRO A 416 14.28 -8.95 13.53
CA PRO A 416 13.43 -9.73 14.42
C PRO A 416 14.10 -11.08 14.74
N ALA A 417 13.93 -11.52 15.99
CA ALA A 417 14.54 -12.73 16.54
C ALA A 417 14.05 -14.02 15.87
#